data_AF-A0A2D4WMW8-F1
#
_entry.id   AF-A0A2D4WMW8-F1
#
_cell.length_a   1.000
_cell.length_b   1.000
_cell.length_c   1.000
_cell.angle_alpha   90.00
_cell.angle_beta   90.00
_cell.angle_gamma   90.00
#
_symmetry.space_group_name_H-M   'P 1'
#
loop_
_entity.id
_entity.type
_entity.pdbx_description
1 polymer ?
#
loop_
_entity_poly.entity_id
_entity_poly.type
_entity_poly.pdbx_seq_one_letter_code
_entity_poly.pdbx_strand_id
1 'polypeptide(L)'
;MAASTALYHRERADLAAAFRWAARLNFHEGVANHFSVAVNEDGTQFLMNPNQSHFSRIKASDLILVDANEPETMNRPDAPDPTAWGLHGTLHRQCQHARVALHVHSIHATVLSTLQDPGLPPIDQNCAMFFNRYAIDTEYGGLAFEEEAERCCQQLTDPNKKVLIMCHHGIMVIGEDVADAFNRLFYFERAAETYIKALWTRQPLRVLSDEVAEKTARELENYPAQADRHFAELKAIWPVRSPTTPPDCRHPVYFGTGDARSLGCQHRLKSSQATIDIHRATTTAHQSNAPLFPGEFA
;
A
#
# COMPACT_ATOMS: atom_id res chain seq x y z
N MET A 1 15.67 32.99 -13.56
CA MET A 1 15.25 31.64 -13.09
C MET A 1 13.73 31.61 -12.83
N ALA A 2 12.89 31.79 -13.86
CA ALA A 2 11.44 31.82 -13.71
C ALA A 2 10.67 31.05 -14.82
N ALA A 3 11.39 30.36 -15.72
CA ALA A 3 10.78 29.65 -16.86
C ALA A 3 10.38 28.19 -16.55
N SER A 4 10.84 27.62 -15.41
CA SER A 4 10.71 26.19 -15.10
C SER A 4 9.34 25.79 -14.54
N THR A 5 8.61 26.69 -13.87
CA THR A 5 7.33 26.37 -13.20
C THR A 5 6.12 26.28 -14.14
N ALA A 6 6.27 26.58 -15.43
CA ALA A 6 5.18 26.59 -16.40
C ALA A 6 4.99 25.25 -17.17
N LEU A 7 6.01 24.39 -17.22
CA LEU A 7 5.94 23.12 -17.93
C LEU A 7 5.17 22.07 -17.13
N TYR A 8 4.31 21.31 -17.82
CA TYR A 8 3.53 20.20 -17.25
C TYR A 8 2.58 20.63 -16.12
N HIS A 9 1.94 21.79 -16.27
CA HIS A 9 1.10 22.39 -15.23
C HIS A 9 -0.01 21.43 -14.75
N ARG A 10 -0.65 20.70 -15.67
CA ARG A 10 -1.74 19.78 -15.33
C ARG A 10 -1.21 18.61 -14.50
N GLU A 11 -0.16 17.95 -14.98
CA GLU A 11 0.49 16.81 -14.34
C GLU A 11 1.01 17.19 -12.95
N ARG A 12 1.62 18.38 -12.84
CA ARG A 12 2.09 18.91 -11.55
C ARG A 12 0.94 19.18 -10.58
N ALA A 13 -0.15 19.77 -11.05
CA ALA A 13 -1.31 20.07 -10.22
C ALA A 13 -2.01 18.79 -9.75
N ASP A 14 -2.21 17.84 -10.66
CA ASP A 14 -2.85 16.55 -10.37
C ASP A 14 -1.98 15.72 -9.41
N LEU A 15 -0.68 15.58 -9.67
CA LEU A 15 0.21 14.83 -8.77
C LEU A 15 0.31 15.49 -7.38
N ALA A 16 0.37 16.83 -7.31
CA ALA A 16 0.34 17.53 -6.03
C ALA A 16 -0.97 17.29 -5.27
N ALA A 17 -2.12 17.27 -5.96
CA ALA A 17 -3.40 16.93 -5.34
C ALA A 17 -3.40 15.48 -4.81
N ALA A 18 -2.87 14.52 -5.57
CA ALA A 18 -2.72 13.13 -5.15
C ALA A 18 -1.88 13.00 -3.87
N PHE A 19 -0.75 13.68 -3.76
CA PHE A 19 0.04 13.71 -2.52
C PHE A 19 -0.76 14.23 -1.32
N ARG A 20 -1.46 15.37 -1.49
CA ARG A 20 -2.25 15.95 -0.38
C ARG A 20 -3.38 15.04 0.07
N TRP A 21 -4.03 14.35 -0.88
CA TRP A 21 -5.07 13.39 -0.56
C TRP A 21 -4.54 12.10 0.06
N ALA A 22 -3.42 11.55 -0.43
CA ALA A 22 -2.74 10.44 0.21
C ALA A 22 -2.38 10.77 1.66
N ALA A 23 -1.90 11.99 1.94
CA ALA A 23 -1.66 12.43 3.31
C ALA A 23 -2.94 12.52 4.15
N ARG A 24 -4.02 13.10 3.60
CA ARG A 24 -5.32 13.22 4.27
C ARG A 24 -5.95 11.86 4.58
N LEU A 25 -5.71 10.86 3.73
CA LEU A 25 -6.18 9.49 3.89
C LEU A 25 -5.22 8.60 4.72
N ASN A 26 -4.13 9.17 5.24
CA ASN A 26 -3.12 8.49 6.06
C ASN A 26 -2.32 7.39 5.31
N PHE A 27 -1.99 7.61 4.03
CA PHE A 27 -1.18 6.69 3.19
C PHE A 27 0.30 7.11 3.09
N HIS A 28 0.74 8.09 3.88
CA HIS A 28 1.98 8.83 3.60
C HIS A 28 3.26 8.28 4.24
N GLU A 29 3.17 7.38 5.23
CA GLU A 29 4.32 6.80 5.97
C GLU A 29 5.46 7.81 6.27
N GLY A 30 5.15 8.83 7.07
CA GLY A 30 6.11 9.88 7.41
C GLY A 30 6.61 10.68 6.18
N VAL A 31 7.88 10.50 5.83
CA VAL A 31 8.54 11.12 4.66
C VAL A 31 8.99 10.08 3.62
N ALA A 32 8.59 8.82 3.79
CA ALA A 32 8.77 7.79 2.79
C ALA A 32 7.75 7.97 1.64
N ASN A 33 7.65 6.95 0.79
CA ASN A 33 6.76 6.87 -0.36
C ASN A 33 7.04 7.89 -1.46
N HIS A 34 6.68 7.52 -2.69
CA HIS A 34 7.02 8.29 -3.88
C HIS A 34 5.93 8.14 -4.92
N PHE A 35 5.49 9.26 -5.50
CA PHE A 35 4.62 9.25 -6.68
C PHE A 35 5.34 9.88 -7.86
N SER A 36 5.11 9.33 -9.05
CA SER A 36 5.61 9.92 -10.29
C SER A 36 4.63 9.86 -11.45
N VAL A 37 4.80 10.80 -12.39
CA VAL A 37 4.04 10.86 -13.65
C VAL A 37 4.97 11.20 -14.82
N ALA A 38 4.96 10.36 -15.84
CA ALA A 38 5.70 10.55 -17.08
C ALA A 38 5.11 11.68 -17.92
N VAL A 39 5.98 12.52 -18.49
CA VAL A 39 5.63 13.74 -19.22
C VAL A 39 6.05 13.73 -20.69
N ASN A 40 6.92 12.80 -21.11
CA ASN A 40 7.27 12.55 -22.52
C ASN A 40 6.60 11.27 -23.04
N GLU A 41 6.56 11.07 -24.36
CA GLU A 41 5.94 9.89 -24.97
C GLU A 41 6.62 8.57 -24.55
N ASP A 42 7.95 8.56 -24.50
CA ASP A 42 8.75 7.36 -24.17
C ASP A 42 8.65 6.92 -22.70
N GLY A 43 8.02 7.70 -21.82
CA GLY A 43 7.85 7.39 -20.40
C GLY A 43 9.02 7.77 -19.50
N THR A 44 10.20 8.03 -20.07
CA THR A 44 11.45 8.16 -19.31
C THR A 44 11.63 9.51 -18.61
N GLN A 45 10.99 10.58 -19.07
CA GLN A 45 10.98 11.86 -18.38
C GLN A 45 9.75 11.95 -17.49
N PHE A 46 9.94 12.19 -16.20
CA PHE A 46 8.83 12.18 -15.25
C PHE A 46 9.00 13.19 -14.12
N LEU A 47 7.85 13.59 -13.55
CA LEU A 47 7.77 14.40 -12.35
C LEU A 47 7.71 13.49 -11.12
N MET A 48 8.33 13.90 -10.00
CA MET A 48 8.20 13.22 -8.71
C MET A 48 8.37 14.17 -7.52
N ASN A 49 8.05 13.71 -6.30
CA ASN A 49 8.30 14.49 -5.08
C ASN A 49 9.80 14.64 -4.79
N PRO A 50 10.21 15.79 -4.21
CA PRO A 50 11.55 15.94 -3.64
C PRO A 50 11.83 14.91 -2.55
N ASN A 51 13.12 14.61 -2.38
CA ASN A 51 13.62 13.72 -1.35
C ASN A 51 13.10 14.11 0.05
N GLN A 52 12.59 13.12 0.79
CA GLN A 52 12.15 13.22 2.19
C GLN A 52 11.19 14.38 2.51
N SER A 53 10.32 14.73 1.55
CA SER A 53 9.29 15.74 1.75
C SER A 53 7.94 15.10 2.08
N HIS A 54 7.40 15.40 3.25
CA HIS A 54 6.08 14.89 3.66
C HIS A 54 4.97 15.28 2.67
N PHE A 55 4.14 14.32 2.25
CA PHE A 55 3.10 14.46 1.23
C PHE A 55 2.16 15.65 1.48
N SER A 56 1.63 15.74 2.70
CA SER A 56 1.70 16.93 3.57
C SER A 56 1.77 18.30 2.94
N ARG A 57 2.97 18.58 2.40
CA ARG A 57 3.54 19.89 2.12
C ARG A 57 3.82 20.07 0.63
N ILE A 58 3.71 19.03 -0.19
CA ILE A 58 4.06 19.04 -1.63
C ILE A 58 3.15 19.95 -2.43
N LYS A 59 3.71 20.92 -3.14
CA LYS A 59 3.02 21.77 -4.11
C LYS A 59 3.42 21.39 -5.53
N ALA A 60 2.63 21.80 -6.51
CA ALA A 60 2.95 21.64 -7.94
C ALA A 60 4.33 22.20 -8.31
N SER A 61 4.73 23.32 -7.68
CA SER A 61 6.03 23.98 -7.84
C SER A 61 7.20 23.22 -7.23
N ASP A 62 6.92 22.31 -6.29
CA ASP A 62 7.96 21.59 -5.55
C ASP A 62 8.42 20.34 -6.33
N LEU A 63 7.62 19.85 -7.27
CA LEU A 63 7.93 18.63 -8.02
C LEU A 63 9.16 18.80 -8.89
N ILE A 64 10.07 17.83 -8.82
CA ILE A 64 11.28 17.79 -9.65
C ILE A 64 11.00 17.07 -10.96
N LEU A 65 11.62 17.52 -12.04
CA LEU A 65 11.65 16.83 -13.32
C LEU A 65 12.96 16.05 -13.41
N VAL A 66 12.87 14.77 -13.74
CA VAL A 66 14.01 13.84 -13.88
C VAL A 66 13.87 13.04 -15.18
N ASP A 67 14.99 12.53 -15.69
CA ASP A 67 15.03 11.68 -16.88
C ASP A 67 15.69 10.35 -16.53
N ALA A 68 14.93 9.26 -16.61
CA ALA A 68 15.34 7.91 -16.26
C ALA A 68 16.58 7.43 -17.04
N ASN A 69 16.88 8.05 -18.19
CA ASN A 69 18.06 7.76 -19.00
C ASN A 69 19.28 8.62 -18.64
N GLU A 70 19.14 9.57 -17.73
CA GLU A 70 20.21 10.46 -17.26
C GLU A 70 20.72 10.01 -15.88
N PRO A 71 21.76 9.14 -15.82
CA PRO A 71 22.30 8.65 -14.55
C PRO A 71 22.89 9.77 -13.67
N GLU A 72 23.32 10.87 -14.29
CA GLU A 72 23.81 12.07 -13.60
C GLU A 72 22.71 12.79 -12.77
N THR A 73 21.43 12.38 -12.89
CA THR A 73 20.34 12.87 -12.06
C THR A 73 20.66 12.80 -10.56
N MET A 74 21.35 11.75 -10.12
CA MET A 74 21.72 11.55 -8.71
C MET A 74 22.84 12.49 -8.22
N ASN A 75 23.53 13.19 -9.12
CA ASN A 75 24.57 14.18 -8.79
C ASN A 75 24.00 15.60 -8.62
N ARG A 76 22.70 15.81 -8.88
CA ARG A 76 22.05 17.12 -8.78
C ARG A 76 21.80 17.52 -7.32
N PRO A 77 21.80 18.83 -6.99
CA PRO A 77 21.44 19.31 -5.65
C PRO A 77 20.01 18.96 -5.22
N ASP A 78 19.10 18.77 -6.17
CA ASP A 78 17.70 18.40 -5.98
C ASP A 78 17.43 16.93 -6.33
N ALA A 79 18.45 16.07 -6.26
CA ALA A 79 18.34 14.65 -6.57
C ALA A 79 17.20 13.97 -5.78
N PRO A 80 16.48 13.04 -6.41
CA PRO A 80 15.45 12.25 -5.73
C PRO A 80 16.04 11.37 -4.63
N ASP A 81 15.18 10.79 -3.81
CA ASP A 81 15.59 9.71 -2.90
C ASP A 81 16.17 8.52 -3.71
N PRO A 82 17.30 7.90 -3.29
CA PRO A 82 17.91 6.80 -4.04
C PRO A 82 17.01 5.59 -4.24
N THR A 83 16.15 5.25 -3.27
CA THR A 83 15.22 4.11 -3.38
C THR A 83 14.08 4.44 -4.34
N ALA A 84 13.61 5.68 -4.32
CA ALA A 84 12.65 6.19 -5.30
C ALA A 84 13.20 6.13 -6.72
N TRP A 85 14.48 6.54 -6.89
CA TRP A 85 15.16 6.51 -8.17
C TRP A 85 15.33 5.09 -8.70
N GLY A 86 15.75 4.15 -7.85
CA GLY A 86 15.89 2.74 -8.21
C GLY A 86 14.58 2.14 -8.72
N LEU A 87 13.49 2.34 -7.98
CA LEU A 87 12.19 1.75 -8.32
C LEU A 87 11.48 2.49 -9.46
N HIS A 88 11.21 3.80 -9.32
CA HIS A 88 10.45 4.56 -10.32
C HIS A 88 11.25 4.80 -11.60
N GLY A 89 12.57 5.00 -11.51
CA GLY A 89 13.43 5.16 -12.68
C GLY A 89 13.45 3.90 -13.53
N THR A 90 13.58 2.72 -12.91
CA THR A 90 13.53 1.43 -13.64
C THR A 90 12.16 1.16 -14.23
N LEU A 91 11.09 1.42 -13.48
CA LEU A 91 9.72 1.27 -13.97
C LEU A 91 9.46 2.15 -15.19
N HIS A 92 9.85 3.44 -15.15
CA HIS A 92 9.69 4.36 -16.29
C HIS A 92 10.59 4.02 -17.49
N ARG A 93 11.71 3.30 -17.29
CA ARG A 93 12.52 2.76 -18.39
C ARG A 93 11.92 1.51 -19.03
N GLN A 94 11.35 0.60 -18.23
CA GLN A 94 11.01 -0.74 -18.68
C GLN A 94 9.51 -0.95 -18.94
N CYS A 95 8.64 -0.18 -18.29
CA CYS A 95 7.19 -0.33 -18.35
C CYS A 95 6.54 0.94 -18.94
N GLN A 96 6.72 1.19 -20.24
CA GLN A 96 6.25 2.42 -20.90
C GLN A 96 4.74 2.71 -20.73
N HIS A 97 3.91 1.69 -20.52
CA HIS A 97 2.48 1.86 -20.28
C HIS A 97 2.15 2.36 -18.85
N ALA A 98 3.09 2.27 -17.91
CA ALA A 98 2.97 2.79 -16.55
C ALA A 98 3.24 4.30 -16.50
N ARG A 99 2.35 5.09 -17.10
CA ARG A 99 2.47 6.56 -17.19
C ARG A 99 2.52 7.22 -15.82
N VAL A 100 1.78 6.68 -14.85
CA VAL A 100 1.80 7.09 -13.45
C VAL A 100 2.19 5.91 -12.60
N ALA A 101 2.98 6.16 -11.55
CA ALA A 101 3.39 5.18 -10.58
C ALA A 101 3.22 5.75 -9.16
N LEU A 102 2.39 5.11 -8.34
CA LEU A 102 2.08 5.51 -6.97
C LEU A 102 2.54 4.39 -6.03
N HIS A 103 3.67 4.58 -5.36
CA HIS A 103 4.14 3.67 -4.33
C HIS A 103 3.71 4.16 -2.95
N VAL A 104 3.09 3.30 -2.15
CA VAL A 104 2.75 3.58 -0.75
C VAL A 104 2.95 2.39 0.17
N HIS A 105 3.21 2.69 1.44
CA HIS A 105 3.06 1.78 2.57
C HIS A 105 1.74 2.04 3.30
N SER A 106 0.60 1.96 2.59
CA SER A 106 -0.71 2.16 3.23
C SER A 106 -1.05 0.98 4.16
N ILE A 107 -1.63 1.27 5.32
CA ILE A 107 -1.69 0.33 6.45
C ILE A 107 -2.30 -1.03 6.06
N HIS A 108 -3.48 -1.05 5.45
CA HIS A 108 -4.20 -2.31 5.23
C HIS A 108 -3.62 -3.09 4.05
N ALA A 109 -3.20 -2.40 2.98
CA ALA A 109 -2.51 -3.03 1.86
C ALA A 109 -1.14 -3.60 2.28
N THR A 110 -0.40 -2.90 3.13
CA THR A 110 0.84 -3.41 3.73
C THR A 110 0.56 -4.61 4.62
N VAL A 111 -0.48 -4.60 5.46
CA VAL A 111 -0.86 -5.79 6.23
C VAL A 111 -1.15 -6.98 5.32
N LEU A 112 -1.92 -6.79 4.24
CA LEU A 112 -2.19 -7.83 3.25
C LEU A 112 -0.89 -8.40 2.66
N SER A 113 0.09 -7.55 2.33
CA SER A 113 1.38 -7.97 1.76
C SER A 113 2.26 -8.76 2.73
N THR A 114 1.91 -8.81 4.02
CA THR A 114 2.62 -9.63 5.02
C THR A 114 1.99 -11.00 5.27
N LEU A 115 0.82 -11.28 4.70
CA LEU A 115 0.14 -12.56 4.89
C LEU A 115 0.83 -13.67 4.11
N GLN A 116 0.76 -14.91 4.63
CA GLN A 116 1.28 -16.10 3.95
C GLN A 116 0.62 -16.31 2.57
N ASP A 117 -0.66 -15.94 2.46
CA ASP A 117 -1.37 -15.76 1.20
C ASP A 117 -1.76 -14.28 1.07
N PRO A 118 -1.01 -13.49 0.29
CA PRO A 118 -1.27 -12.07 0.07
C PRO A 118 -2.38 -11.81 -0.96
N GLY A 119 -3.12 -12.83 -1.39
CA GLY A 119 -4.25 -12.69 -2.31
C GLY A 119 -5.41 -11.91 -1.71
N LEU A 120 -6.09 -11.12 -2.56
CA LEU A 120 -7.28 -10.36 -2.21
C LEU A 120 -8.53 -11.07 -2.76
N PRO A 121 -9.24 -11.89 -1.96
CA PRO A 121 -10.41 -12.62 -2.43
C PRO A 121 -11.59 -11.67 -2.69
N PRO A 122 -12.44 -11.94 -3.70
CA PRO A 122 -13.57 -11.07 -4.06
C PRO A 122 -14.74 -11.25 -3.07
N ILE A 123 -14.62 -10.67 -1.87
CA ILE A 123 -15.64 -10.78 -0.80
C ILE A 123 -16.65 -9.62 -0.79
N ASP A 124 -16.35 -8.54 -1.50
CA ASP A 124 -17.24 -7.40 -1.73
C ASP A 124 -16.96 -6.80 -3.13
N GLN A 125 -17.70 -5.76 -3.51
CA GLN A 125 -17.55 -5.09 -4.79
C GLN A 125 -16.16 -4.45 -4.96
N ASN A 126 -15.56 -3.89 -3.90
CA ASN A 126 -14.22 -3.30 -3.99
C ASN A 126 -13.16 -4.37 -4.19
N CYS A 127 -13.24 -5.51 -3.50
CA CYS A 127 -12.33 -6.63 -3.75
C CYS A 127 -12.52 -7.19 -5.16
N ALA A 128 -13.78 -7.30 -5.64
CA ALA A 128 -14.08 -7.76 -6.99
C ALA A 128 -13.51 -6.85 -8.08
N MET A 129 -13.37 -5.54 -7.83
CA MET A 129 -12.69 -4.60 -8.74
C MET A 129 -11.28 -5.07 -9.14
N PHE A 130 -10.60 -5.78 -8.25
CA PHE A 130 -9.21 -6.22 -8.43
C PHE A 130 -9.08 -7.69 -8.82
N PHE A 131 -10.20 -8.42 -8.99
CA PHE A 131 -10.15 -9.82 -9.40
C PHE A 131 -9.41 -9.97 -10.74
N ASN A 132 -8.31 -10.71 -10.76
CA ASN A 132 -7.38 -10.83 -11.90
C ASN A 132 -6.82 -9.49 -12.44
N ARG A 133 -6.68 -8.44 -11.60
CA ARG A 133 -6.14 -7.11 -11.98
C ARG A 133 -4.97 -6.64 -11.10
N TYR A 134 -4.37 -7.55 -10.34
CA TYR A 134 -3.15 -7.28 -9.58
C TYR A 134 -2.10 -8.38 -9.78
N ALA A 135 -0.85 -8.03 -9.52
CA ALA A 135 0.29 -8.93 -9.44
C ALA A 135 0.84 -8.96 -8.01
N ILE A 136 1.71 -9.93 -7.73
CA ILE A 136 2.34 -10.10 -6.41
C ILE A 136 3.84 -10.34 -6.64
N ASP A 137 4.69 -9.50 -6.05
CA ASP A 137 6.10 -9.82 -5.83
C ASP A 137 6.24 -10.45 -4.44
N THR A 138 6.64 -11.72 -4.39
CA THR A 138 6.77 -12.49 -3.14
C THR A 138 8.13 -12.34 -2.48
N GLU A 139 9.09 -11.69 -3.15
CA GLU A 139 10.45 -11.53 -2.66
C GLU A 139 10.69 -10.13 -2.09
N TYR A 140 11.49 -10.04 -1.03
CA TYR A 140 11.91 -8.76 -0.46
C TYR A 140 13.40 -8.81 -0.11
N GLY A 141 14.18 -7.95 -0.77
CA GLY A 141 15.65 -7.93 -0.67
C GLY A 141 16.22 -6.92 0.33
N GLY A 142 15.37 -6.13 0.99
CA GLY A 142 15.77 -4.95 1.75
C GLY A 142 15.32 -3.67 1.04
N LEU A 143 16.08 -2.57 1.20
CA LEU A 143 15.74 -1.31 0.54
C LEU A 143 15.64 -1.48 -0.97
N ALA A 144 14.65 -0.84 -1.57
CA ALA A 144 14.30 -0.97 -2.98
C ALA A 144 15.38 -0.39 -3.91
N PHE A 145 16.27 -1.26 -4.37
CA PHE A 145 17.26 -0.98 -5.40
C PHE A 145 16.94 -1.76 -6.68
N GLU A 146 17.91 -1.86 -7.60
CA GLU A 146 17.70 -2.35 -8.97
C GLU A 146 17.07 -3.75 -9.03
N GLU A 147 17.44 -4.69 -8.15
CA GLU A 147 16.91 -6.05 -8.20
C GLU A 147 15.40 -6.14 -7.89
N GLU A 148 14.91 -5.39 -6.90
CA GLU A 148 13.47 -5.33 -6.62
C GLU A 148 12.72 -4.65 -7.77
N ALA A 149 13.31 -3.59 -8.32
CA ALA A 149 12.71 -2.85 -9.41
C ALA A 149 12.53 -3.71 -10.67
N GLU A 150 13.52 -4.52 -11.04
CA GLU A 150 13.43 -5.44 -12.19
C GLU A 150 12.34 -6.49 -12.00
N ARG A 151 12.26 -7.12 -10.81
CA ARG A 151 11.17 -8.08 -10.51
C ARG A 151 9.81 -7.41 -10.58
N CYS A 152 9.67 -6.21 -10.01
CA CYS A 152 8.43 -5.44 -10.06
C CYS A 152 8.00 -5.16 -11.52
N CYS A 153 8.95 -4.77 -12.38
CA CYS A 153 8.69 -4.53 -13.80
C CYS A 153 8.20 -5.80 -14.50
N GLN A 154 8.82 -6.96 -14.24
CA GLN A 154 8.39 -8.24 -14.80
C GLN A 154 6.95 -8.59 -14.42
N GLN A 155 6.57 -8.34 -13.16
CA GLN A 155 5.20 -8.57 -12.66
C GLN A 155 4.17 -7.62 -13.26
N LEU A 156 4.60 -6.44 -13.74
CA LEU A 156 3.76 -5.41 -14.35
C LEU A 156 3.83 -5.42 -15.89
N THR A 157 4.30 -6.50 -16.52
CA THR A 157 4.31 -6.63 -17.99
C THR A 157 2.91 -6.77 -18.60
N ASP A 158 1.96 -7.32 -17.85
CA ASP A 158 0.56 -7.43 -18.25
C ASP A 158 -0.17 -6.10 -17.97
N PRO A 159 -0.61 -5.35 -19.00
CA PRO A 159 -1.24 -4.05 -18.81
C PRO A 159 -2.60 -4.11 -18.08
N ASN A 160 -3.18 -5.30 -17.91
CA ASN A 160 -4.38 -5.50 -17.10
C ASN A 160 -4.07 -5.52 -15.59
N LYS A 161 -2.80 -5.70 -15.19
CA LYS A 161 -2.37 -5.71 -13.80
C LYS A 161 -1.83 -4.35 -13.41
N LYS A 162 -2.71 -3.49 -12.90
CA LYS A 162 -2.37 -2.11 -12.52
C LYS A 162 -2.00 -1.93 -11.04
N VAL A 163 -2.08 -3.00 -10.24
CA VAL A 163 -1.65 -3.00 -8.84
C VAL A 163 -0.65 -4.11 -8.62
N LEU A 164 0.46 -3.81 -7.95
CA LEU A 164 1.46 -4.77 -7.52
C LEU A 164 1.51 -4.78 -6.00
N ILE A 165 1.23 -5.93 -5.41
CA ILE A 165 1.47 -6.20 -4.00
C ILE A 165 2.95 -6.56 -3.85
N MET A 166 3.70 -5.77 -3.09
CA MET A 166 5.12 -5.99 -2.81
C MET A 166 5.23 -6.57 -1.40
N CYS A 167 5.41 -7.90 -1.29
CA CYS A 167 5.40 -8.59 0.00
C CYS A 167 6.45 -8.01 0.95
N HIS A 168 6.07 -7.87 2.23
CA HIS A 168 6.90 -7.23 3.28
C HIS A 168 7.23 -5.75 3.07
N HIS A 169 6.70 -5.11 2.02
CA HIS A 169 7.06 -3.74 1.65
C HIS A 169 5.84 -2.82 1.60
N GLY A 170 4.89 -3.07 0.71
CA GLY A 170 3.75 -2.19 0.48
C GLY A 170 3.08 -2.50 -0.84
N ILE A 171 2.63 -1.45 -1.56
CA ILE A 171 2.07 -1.60 -2.90
C ILE A 171 2.64 -0.58 -3.88
N MET A 172 2.60 -0.95 -5.16
CA MET A 172 2.81 -0.06 -6.29
C MET A 172 1.56 -0.06 -7.15
N VAL A 173 1.03 1.11 -7.47
CA VAL A 173 -0.14 1.26 -8.35
C VAL A 173 0.25 2.04 -9.59
N ILE A 174 0.02 1.48 -10.77
CA ILE A 174 0.26 2.13 -12.05
C ILE A 174 -1.06 2.59 -12.69
N GLY A 175 -0.98 3.59 -13.57
CA GLY A 175 -2.13 4.06 -14.33
C GLY A 175 -1.75 4.89 -15.54
N GLU A 176 -2.73 5.17 -16.39
CA GLU A 176 -2.56 6.00 -17.59
C GLU A 176 -2.46 7.48 -17.25
N ASP A 177 -3.14 7.91 -16.19
CA ASP A 177 -3.04 9.23 -15.60
C ASP A 177 -3.19 9.17 -14.08
N VAL A 178 -3.08 10.34 -13.43
CA VAL A 178 -3.11 10.45 -11.97
C VAL A 178 -4.50 10.08 -11.42
N ALA A 179 -5.57 10.35 -12.15
CA ALA A 179 -6.92 10.02 -11.70
C ALA A 179 -7.15 8.51 -11.71
N ASP A 180 -6.75 7.80 -12.78
CA ASP A 180 -6.80 6.33 -12.86
C ASP A 180 -6.01 5.69 -11.71
N ALA A 181 -4.72 6.05 -11.59
CA ALA A 181 -3.85 5.47 -10.57
C ALA A 181 -4.34 5.76 -9.15
N PHE A 182 -4.74 7.02 -8.86
CA PHE A 182 -5.18 7.39 -7.51
C PHE A 182 -6.52 6.74 -7.15
N ASN A 183 -7.44 6.59 -8.10
CA ASN A 183 -8.69 5.88 -7.90
C ASN A 183 -8.45 4.41 -7.50
N ARG A 184 -7.52 3.75 -8.19
CA ARG A 184 -7.12 2.36 -7.88
C ARG A 184 -6.46 2.26 -6.52
N LEU A 185 -5.53 3.16 -6.21
CA LEU A 185 -4.91 3.24 -4.89
C LEU A 185 -5.95 3.36 -3.77
N PHE A 186 -6.89 4.29 -3.92
CA PHE A 186 -7.96 4.51 -2.96
C PHE A 186 -8.81 3.24 -2.73
N TYR A 187 -9.28 2.61 -3.80
CA TYR A 187 -10.15 1.44 -3.68
C TYR A 187 -9.40 0.18 -3.25
N PHE A 188 -8.11 0.05 -3.59
CA PHE A 188 -7.30 -1.10 -3.16
C PHE A 188 -7.10 -1.10 -1.66
N GLU A 189 -6.75 0.06 -1.07
CA GLU A 189 -6.65 0.18 0.39
C GLU A 189 -7.98 -0.13 1.09
N ARG A 190 -9.12 0.31 0.53
CA ARG A 190 -10.45 0.00 1.08
C ARG A 190 -10.82 -1.48 0.96
N ALA A 191 -10.43 -2.12 -0.13
CA ALA A 191 -10.64 -3.55 -0.34
C ALA A 191 -9.81 -4.36 0.66
N ALA A 192 -8.53 -4.02 0.82
CA ALA A 192 -7.65 -4.60 1.84
C ALA A 192 -8.21 -4.37 3.25
N GLU A 193 -8.66 -3.16 3.59
CA GLU A 193 -9.28 -2.85 4.89
C GLU A 193 -10.49 -3.74 5.15
N THR A 194 -11.38 -3.89 4.16
CA THR A 194 -12.58 -4.73 4.25
C THR A 194 -12.21 -6.19 4.50
N TYR A 195 -11.25 -6.72 3.73
CA TYR A 195 -10.79 -8.09 3.86
C TYR A 195 -10.15 -8.37 5.23
N ILE A 196 -9.20 -7.53 5.65
CA ILE A 196 -8.53 -7.69 6.95
C ILE A 196 -9.53 -7.61 8.11
N LYS A 197 -10.48 -6.67 8.08
CA LYS A 197 -11.52 -6.58 9.10
C LYS A 197 -12.48 -7.77 9.08
N ALA A 198 -12.78 -8.33 7.91
CA ALA A 198 -13.58 -9.55 7.81
C ALA A 198 -12.87 -10.74 8.47
N LEU A 199 -11.55 -10.88 8.29
CA LEU A 199 -10.75 -11.92 8.96
C LEU A 199 -10.79 -11.82 10.49
N TRP A 200 -10.86 -10.61 11.05
CA TRP A 200 -10.93 -10.40 12.51
C TRP A 200 -12.19 -11.01 13.15
N THR A 201 -13.27 -11.15 12.39
CA THR A 201 -14.51 -11.79 12.86
C THR A 201 -14.36 -13.29 13.12
N ARG A 202 -13.34 -13.91 12.51
CA ARG A 202 -13.10 -15.37 12.49
C ARG A 202 -14.27 -16.18 11.93
N GLN A 203 -15.22 -15.55 11.24
CA GLN A 203 -16.29 -16.24 10.52
C GLN A 203 -15.79 -16.68 9.15
N PRO A 204 -16.32 -17.78 8.60
CA PRO A 204 -16.06 -18.15 7.21
C PRO A 204 -16.47 -17.01 6.26
N LEU A 205 -15.60 -16.69 5.30
CA LEU A 205 -15.87 -15.66 4.31
C LEU A 205 -16.83 -16.18 3.24
N ARG A 206 -17.77 -15.33 2.82
CA ARG A 206 -18.58 -15.58 1.62
C ARG A 206 -17.89 -14.93 0.43
N VAL A 207 -17.20 -15.74 -0.35
CA VAL A 207 -16.48 -15.30 -1.55
C VAL A 207 -17.44 -15.34 -2.75
N LEU A 208 -17.40 -14.32 -3.61
CA LEU A 208 -18.11 -14.32 -4.88
C LEU A 208 -17.60 -15.45 -5.78
N SER A 209 -18.44 -15.93 -6.71
CA SER A 209 -17.94 -16.82 -7.76
C SER A 209 -17.05 -16.04 -8.73
N ASP A 210 -16.07 -16.71 -9.33
CA ASP A 210 -15.15 -16.14 -10.31
C ASP A 210 -15.89 -15.45 -11.46
N GLU A 211 -17.01 -16.02 -11.92
CA GLU A 211 -17.86 -15.43 -12.96
C GLU A 211 -18.41 -14.06 -12.56
N VAL A 212 -18.92 -13.93 -11.33
CA VAL A 212 -19.47 -12.66 -10.82
C VAL A 212 -18.35 -11.67 -10.54
N ALA A 213 -17.22 -12.15 -10.00
CA ALA A 213 -16.06 -11.31 -9.72
C ALA A 213 -15.46 -10.72 -11.01
N GLU A 214 -15.22 -11.54 -12.03
CA GLU A 214 -14.70 -11.09 -13.34
C GLU A 214 -15.70 -10.16 -14.05
N LYS A 215 -17.01 -10.47 -14.00
CA LYS A 215 -18.04 -9.57 -14.53
C LYS A 215 -17.98 -8.20 -13.85
N THR A 216 -17.92 -8.17 -12.52
CA THR A 216 -17.87 -6.93 -11.74
C THR A 216 -16.59 -6.13 -12.03
N ALA A 217 -15.44 -6.80 -12.12
CA ALA A 217 -14.16 -6.17 -12.49
C ALA A 217 -14.28 -5.45 -13.85
N ARG A 218 -14.83 -6.12 -14.86
CA ARG A 218 -15.05 -5.54 -16.20
C ARG A 218 -16.05 -4.39 -16.20
N GLU A 219 -17.14 -4.50 -15.45
CA GLU A 219 -18.14 -3.44 -15.35
C GLU A 219 -17.55 -2.17 -14.74
N LEU A 220 -16.71 -2.31 -13.70
CA LEU A 220 -16.02 -1.18 -13.07
C LEU A 220 -14.92 -0.59 -13.96
N GLU A 221 -14.16 -1.43 -14.66
CA GLU A 221 -13.12 -0.99 -15.61
C GLU A 221 -13.70 -0.19 -16.79
N ASN A 222 -14.88 -0.59 -17.27
CA ASN A 222 -15.59 0.10 -18.35
C ASN A 222 -16.57 1.18 -17.85
N TYR A 223 -16.62 1.44 -16.54
CA TYR A 223 -17.57 2.42 -16.00
C TYR A 223 -17.14 3.85 -16.39
N PRO A 224 -17.98 4.60 -17.12
CA PRO A 224 -17.53 5.82 -17.77
C PRO A 224 -17.15 6.90 -16.75
N ALA A 225 -15.92 7.42 -16.89
CA ALA A 225 -15.39 8.58 -16.17
C ALA A 225 -15.41 8.46 -14.64
N GLN A 226 -15.40 7.25 -14.06
CA GLN A 226 -15.44 7.08 -12.61
C GLN A 226 -14.21 7.69 -11.93
N ALA A 227 -13.02 7.35 -12.41
CA ALA A 227 -11.76 7.85 -11.88
C ALA A 227 -11.65 9.38 -12.01
N ASP A 228 -11.99 9.92 -13.18
CA ASP A 228 -12.01 11.37 -13.43
C ASP A 228 -12.93 12.11 -12.48
N ARG A 229 -14.17 11.62 -12.29
CA ARG A 229 -15.15 12.24 -11.39
C ARG A 229 -14.70 12.16 -9.95
N HIS A 230 -14.25 10.99 -9.50
CA HIS A 230 -13.72 10.83 -8.15
C HIS A 230 -12.58 11.82 -7.89
N PHE A 231 -11.60 11.86 -8.77
CA PHE A 231 -10.44 12.75 -8.59
C PHE A 231 -10.80 14.23 -8.74
N ALA A 232 -11.76 14.59 -9.60
CA ALA A 232 -12.28 15.95 -9.71
C ALA A 232 -12.96 16.42 -8.41
N GLU A 233 -13.78 15.57 -7.78
CA GLU A 233 -14.42 15.86 -6.49
C GLU A 233 -13.38 16.03 -5.38
N LEU A 234 -12.35 15.17 -5.35
CA LEU A 234 -11.21 15.32 -4.45
C LEU A 234 -10.51 16.67 -4.65
N LYS A 235 -10.26 17.09 -5.89
CA LYS A 235 -9.69 18.40 -6.19
C LYS A 235 -10.62 19.55 -5.82
N ALA A 236 -11.93 19.42 -5.99
CA ALA A 236 -12.92 20.47 -5.68
C ALA A 236 -13.00 20.80 -4.19
N ILE A 237 -12.69 19.84 -3.31
CA ILE A 237 -12.56 20.06 -1.87
C ILE A 237 -11.34 20.96 -1.54
N TRP A 238 -10.40 21.14 -2.47
CA TRP A 238 -9.12 21.84 -2.26
C TRP A 238 -8.93 23.12 -3.13
N PRO A 239 -8.52 24.29 -2.57
CA PRO A 239 -8.52 24.70 -1.19
C PRO A 239 -9.79 25.54 -0.94
N VAL A 240 -10.93 24.91 -0.68
CA VAL A 240 -11.97 25.62 0.06
C VAL A 240 -11.39 25.84 1.46
N ARG A 241 -10.81 27.02 1.67
CA ARG A 241 -10.32 27.51 2.97
C ARG A 241 -11.27 27.04 4.08
N SER A 242 -10.81 26.24 5.03
CA SER A 242 -11.42 26.25 6.37
C SER A 242 -11.17 27.64 6.96
N PRO A 243 -12.21 28.42 7.27
CA PRO A 243 -12.03 29.58 8.12
C PRO A 243 -11.76 29.04 9.54
N THR A 244 -10.56 29.26 10.04
CA THR A 244 -10.28 29.41 11.49
C THR A 244 -10.55 28.25 12.46
N THR A 245 -10.80 27.01 12.03
CA THR A 245 -10.82 25.89 12.99
C THR A 245 -9.40 25.32 13.19
N PRO A 246 -8.87 25.28 14.44
CA PRO A 246 -7.66 24.51 14.72
C PRO A 246 -7.90 23.05 14.34
N PRO A 247 -6.85 22.24 14.10
CA PRO A 247 -7.03 20.82 13.87
C PRO A 247 -7.73 20.21 15.09
N ASP A 248 -9.01 19.88 14.95
CA ASP A 248 -9.68 18.97 15.86
C ASP A 248 -9.02 17.62 15.60
N CYS A 249 -8.04 17.27 16.44
CA CYS A 249 -7.41 15.96 16.52
C CYS A 249 -8.44 14.94 17.02
N ARG A 250 -9.55 14.76 16.31
CA ARG A 250 -10.54 13.72 16.48
C ARG A 250 -10.59 12.85 15.23
N HIS A 251 -9.44 12.29 14.88
CA HIS A 251 -9.47 10.87 14.57
C HIS A 251 -9.20 10.13 15.88
N PRO A 252 -10.06 9.19 16.29
CA PRO A 252 -9.69 8.26 17.33
C PRO A 252 -8.56 7.43 16.74
N VAL A 253 -7.33 7.85 17.00
CA VAL A 253 -6.20 6.94 16.97
C VAL A 253 -6.55 5.94 18.07
N TYR A 254 -6.98 4.75 17.68
CA TYR A 254 -7.17 3.63 18.61
C TYR A 254 -5.79 3.22 19.13
N PHE A 255 -5.21 4.02 20.00
CA PHE A 255 -4.19 3.56 20.92
C PHE A 255 -4.91 2.77 22.00
N GLY A 256 -5.02 1.46 21.78
CA GLY A 256 -5.31 0.51 22.83
C GLY A 256 -4.14 0.48 23.80
N THR A 257 -4.11 1.39 24.77
CA THR A 257 -3.36 1.19 26.01
C THR A 257 -4.38 1.13 27.13
N GLY A 258 -4.54 -0.07 27.69
CA GLY A 258 -5.41 -0.30 28.81
C GLY A 258 -4.93 0.48 30.02
N ASP A 259 -5.84 1.22 30.64
CA ASP A 259 -5.81 1.40 32.09
C ASP A 259 -7.25 1.56 32.60
N ALA A 260 -7.86 0.43 32.94
CA ALA A 260 -9.15 0.38 33.60
C ALA A 260 -8.94 0.65 35.10
N ARG A 261 -8.89 1.93 35.49
CA ARG A 261 -9.08 2.31 36.89
C ARG A 261 -9.98 3.53 37.04
N SER A 262 -10.92 3.36 37.96
CA SER A 262 -11.89 4.32 38.49
C SER A 262 -13.15 4.56 37.66
N LEU A 263 -14.20 3.81 38.01
CA LEU A 263 -15.44 4.39 38.52
C LEU A 263 -16.15 3.29 39.32
N GLY A 264 -16.25 3.51 40.63
CA GLY A 264 -16.89 2.58 41.55
C GLY A 264 -18.39 2.53 41.32
N CYS A 265 -18.89 1.32 41.15
CA CYS A 265 -20.24 0.98 41.58
C CYS A 265 -20.12 -0.32 42.38
N GLN A 266 -20.24 -0.19 43.70
CA GLN A 266 -20.28 -1.33 44.61
C GLN A 266 -21.48 -2.19 44.25
N HIS A 267 -21.28 -3.45 43.87
CA HIS A 267 -22.15 -4.55 44.27
C HIS A 267 -21.33 -5.84 44.36
N ARG A 268 -21.49 -6.50 45.50
CA ARG A 268 -20.67 -7.56 46.07
C ARG A 268 -21.10 -8.93 45.51
N LEU A 269 -20.23 -9.63 44.78
CA LEU A 269 -20.34 -11.09 44.58
C LEU A 269 -18.94 -11.74 44.46
N LYS A 270 -18.87 -12.98 44.94
CA LYS A 270 -17.72 -13.68 45.54
C LYS A 270 -16.76 -14.32 44.51
N SER A 271 -15.47 -14.24 44.83
CA SER A 271 -14.36 -15.20 44.63
C SER A 271 -14.48 -16.35 43.60
N SER A 272 -13.55 -16.42 42.66
CA SER A 272 -12.53 -17.49 42.59
C SER A 272 -11.48 -17.14 41.53
N GLN A 273 -10.20 -17.33 41.86
CA GLN A 273 -9.05 -17.00 41.02
C GLN A 273 -8.20 -18.26 40.93
N ALA A 274 -8.00 -18.75 39.70
CA ALA A 274 -7.04 -19.80 39.40
C ALA A 274 -5.94 -19.16 38.54
N THR A 275 -4.75 -19.08 39.10
CA THR A 275 -3.51 -18.63 38.45
C THR A 275 -2.80 -19.85 37.91
N ILE A 276 -2.35 -19.81 36.65
CA ILE A 276 -1.47 -20.81 36.05
C ILE A 276 -0.06 -20.20 36.00
N ASP A 277 0.84 -20.78 36.77
CA ASP A 277 2.29 -20.52 36.72
C ASP A 277 2.94 -21.37 35.62
N ILE A 278 3.86 -20.73 34.88
CA ILE A 278 4.68 -21.37 33.85
C ILE A 278 6.06 -21.63 34.48
N HIS A 279 6.49 -22.90 34.53
CA HIS A 279 7.86 -23.25 34.91
C HIS A 279 8.57 -24.05 33.81
N ARG A 280 9.74 -23.51 33.43
CA ARG A 280 10.82 -24.13 32.67
C ARG A 280 11.35 -25.35 33.43
N ALA A 281 11.67 -26.43 32.70
CA ALA A 281 12.71 -27.36 33.13
C ALA A 281 13.38 -28.04 31.90
N THR A 282 14.70 -27.90 31.85
CA THR A 282 15.64 -28.57 30.96
C THR A 282 16.14 -29.89 31.55
N THR A 283 16.47 -30.85 30.65
CA THR A 283 17.49 -31.92 30.76
C THR A 283 17.37 -32.98 31.87
N THR A 284 17.25 -34.26 31.48
CA THR A 284 18.36 -35.24 31.43
C THR A 284 17.86 -36.62 30.98
N ALA A 285 18.66 -37.28 30.14
CA ALA A 285 18.45 -38.63 29.64
C ALA A 285 19.26 -39.63 30.48
N HIS A 286 18.68 -40.80 30.80
CA HIS A 286 19.46 -41.98 31.17
C HIS A 286 18.74 -43.28 30.79
N GLN A 287 19.40 -43.99 29.87
CA GLN A 287 19.68 -45.43 29.83
C GLN A 287 18.55 -46.46 30.04
N SER A 288 18.27 -47.14 28.94
CA SER A 288 17.56 -48.41 28.79
C SER A 288 18.41 -49.62 29.23
N ASN A 289 17.81 -50.53 29.99
CA ASN A 289 18.24 -51.93 30.11
C ASN A 289 17.07 -52.84 29.73
N ALA A 290 17.30 -53.73 28.75
CA ALA A 290 16.44 -54.87 28.43
C ALA A 290 16.60 -55.99 29.48
N PRO A 291 15.69 -56.99 29.52
CA PRO A 291 16.00 -58.24 28.80
C PRO A 291 14.79 -59.02 28.21
N LEU A 292 15.10 -59.69 27.08
CA LEU A 292 14.85 -61.09 26.67
C LEU A 292 13.44 -61.75 26.77
N PHE A 293 12.92 -62.04 25.56
CA PHE A 293 12.10 -63.15 25.00
C PHE A 293 12.03 -64.51 25.77
N PRO A 294 11.07 -65.45 25.51
CA PRO A 294 10.56 -65.81 24.15
C PRO A 294 9.09 -66.30 24.00
N GLY A 295 8.66 -66.47 22.75
CA GLY A 295 7.45 -67.19 22.36
C GLY A 295 7.22 -67.20 20.83
N GLU A 296 7.61 -68.30 20.19
CA GLU A 296 7.42 -68.65 18.77
C GLU A 296 5.94 -68.89 18.43
N PHE A 297 5.54 -68.64 17.18
CA PHE A 297 4.70 -69.54 16.37
C PHE A 297 4.86 -69.19 14.88
N ALA A 298 5.31 -70.20 14.12
CA ALA A 298 5.17 -70.50 12.69
C ALA A 298 5.19 -69.36 11.65
#